data_AF-A0A1B2I1Q7-F1
#
_entry.id   AF-A0A1B2I1Q7-F1
#
_cell.length_a   1.000
_cell.length_b   1.000
_cell.length_c   1.000
_cell.angle_alpha   90.00
_cell.angle_beta   90.00
_cell.angle_gamma   90.00
#
_symmetry.space_group_name_H-M   'P 1'
#
loop_
_entity.id
_entity.type
_entity.pdbx_description
1 polymer ?
#
loop_
_entity_poly.entity_id
_entity_poly.type
_entity_poly.pdbx_seq_one_letter_code
_entity_poly.pdbx_strand_id
1 'polypeptide(L)' 'MVREREKEAVRQNLRDAGCPSEAIEKYMLLGEEDKAAEQAALLAGHRAALLLALHESQRKIDCLDFLTFKMTKAAKKR' A
#
# COMPACT_ATOMS: atom_id res chain seq x y z
N MET A 1 -18.67 8.11 22.96
CA MET A 1 -18.44 9.20 22.00
C MET A 1 -16.96 9.18 21.65
N VAL A 2 -16.61 8.69 20.47
CA VAL A 2 -15.23 8.74 19.94
C VAL A 2 -14.84 10.22 19.85
N ARG A 3 -13.72 10.59 20.44
CA ARG A 3 -13.26 11.99 20.45
C ARG A 3 -12.85 12.37 19.03
N GLU A 4 -13.13 13.58 18.56
CA GLU A 4 -12.75 14.03 17.20
C GLU A 4 -11.25 13.84 16.89
N ARG A 5 -10.39 13.89 17.92
CA ARG A 5 -8.96 13.55 17.79
C ARG A 5 -8.69 12.10 17.37
N GLU A 6 -9.52 11.16 17.81
CA GLU A 6 -9.38 9.74 17.46
C GLU A 6 -9.79 9.52 15.99
N LYS A 7 -10.84 10.20 15.52
CA LYS A 7 -11.23 10.17 14.10
C LYS A 7 -10.13 10.75 13.20
N GLU A 8 -9.52 11.86 13.61
CA GLU A 8 -8.42 12.46 12.84
C GLU A 8 -7.17 11.55 12.86
N ALA A 9 -6.85 10.95 14.00
CA ALA A 9 -5.75 9.99 14.08
C ALA A 9 -5.96 8.78 13.14
N VAL A 10 -7.20 8.30 13.03
CA VAL A 10 -7.55 7.23 12.07
C VAL A 10 -7.40 7.72 10.63
N ARG A 11 -7.93 8.91 10.28
CA ARG A 11 -7.76 9.50 8.94
C ARG A 11 -6.29 9.65 8.57
N GLN A 12 -5.46 10.14 9.49
CA GLN A 12 -4.03 10.29 9.27
C GLN A 12 -3.34 8.94 9.05
N ASN A 13 -3.65 7.93 9.86
CA ASN A 13 -3.10 6.58 9.69
C ASN A 13 -3.44 6.01 8.29
N LEU A 14 -4.68 6.19 7.83
CA LEU A 14 -5.08 5.75 6.49
C LEU A 14 -4.32 6.49 5.38
N ARG A 15 -4.07 7.80 5.54
CA ARG A 15 -3.23 8.59 4.61
C ARG A 15 -1.80 8.08 4.58
N ASP A 16 -1.21 7.82 5.75
CA ASP A 16 0.16 7.32 5.88
C ASP A 16 0.30 5.91 5.29
N ALA A 17 -0.76 5.10 5.37
CA ALA A 17 -0.86 3.82 4.69
C ALA A 17 -1.07 3.93 3.16
N GLY A 18 -1.13 5.15 2.61
CA GLY A 18 -1.33 5.42 1.19
C GLY A 18 -2.74 5.13 0.69
N CYS A 19 -3.75 5.11 1.58
CA CYS A 19 -5.14 5.00 1.14
C CYS A 19 -5.52 6.26 0.34
N PRO A 20 -6.19 6.12 -0.82
CA PRO A 20 -6.69 7.28 -1.56
C PRO A 20 -7.83 7.96 -0.79
N SER A 21 -8.01 9.27 -0.99
CA SER A 21 -9.01 10.08 -0.27
C SER A 21 -10.42 9.48 -0.33
N GLU A 22 -10.81 8.91 -1.47
CA GLU A 22 -12.12 8.26 -1.65
C GLU A 22 -12.28 7.03 -0.76
N ALA A 23 -11.21 6.25 -0.58
CA ALA A 23 -11.21 5.07 0.30
C ALA A 23 -11.25 5.49 1.78
N ILE A 24 -10.61 6.61 2.13
CA ILE A 24 -10.63 7.16 3.49
C ILE A 24 -12.04 7.61 3.85
N GLU A 25 -12.72 8.39 3.01
CA GLU A 25 -14.09 8.81 3.29
C GLU A 25 -15.03 7.63 3.37
N LYS A 26 -14.88 6.63 2.48
CA LYS A 26 -15.66 5.39 2.54
C LYS A 26 -15.42 4.63 3.85
N TYR A 27 -14.17 4.51 4.29
CA TYR A 27 -13.84 3.86 5.57
C TYR A 27 -14.50 4.58 6.75
N MET A 28 -14.48 5.91 6.76
CA MET A 28 -15.07 6.71 7.84
C MET A 28 -16.60 6.56 7.87
N LEU A 29 -17.26 6.60 6.71
CA LEU A 29 -18.72 6.40 6.61
C LEU A 29 -19.13 5.01 7.10
N LEU A 30 -18.42 3.96 6.71
CA LEU A 30 -18.70 2.61 7.19
C LEU A 30 -18.55 2.48 8.72
N GLY A 31 -17.64 3.26 9.31
CA GLY A 31 -17.49 3.33 10.77
C GLY A 31 -18.66 4.03 11.47
N GLU A 32 -19.29 5.02 10.82
CA GLU A 32 -20.51 5.67 11.33
C GLU A 32 -21.75 4.77 11.22
N GLU A 33 -21.72 3.80 10.30
CA GLU A 33 -22.78 2.80 10.10
C GLU A 33 -22.55 1.49 10.89
N ASP A 34 -21.57 1.45 11.80
CA ASP A 34 -21.15 0.25 12.55
C ASP A 34 -20.76 -0.97 11.67
N LYS A 35 -20.34 -0.72 10.43
CA LYS A 35 -19.97 -1.71 9.40
C LYS A 35 -18.49 -2.09 9.48
N ALA A 36 -18.08 -2.65 10.61
CA ALA A 36 -16.68 -3.00 10.87
C ALA A 36 -16.12 -4.07 9.91
N ALA A 37 -16.95 -4.99 9.44
CA ALA A 37 -16.53 -6.03 8.49
C ALA A 37 -16.16 -5.43 7.13
N GLU A 38 -16.94 -4.47 6.65
CA GLU A 38 -16.71 -3.74 5.41
C GLU A 38 -15.49 -2.81 5.50
N GLN A 39 -15.27 -2.19 6.67
CA GLN A 39 -14.04 -1.46 6.96
C GLN A 39 -12.81 -2.37 6.83
N ALA A 40 -12.85 -3.55 7.47
CA ALA A 40 -11.77 -4.52 7.39
C ALA A 40 -11.53 -5.04 5.96
N ALA A 41 -12.61 -5.30 5.21
CA ALA A 41 -12.53 -5.73 3.82
C ALA A 41 -11.89 -4.66 2.91
N LEU A 42 -12.24 -3.38 3.12
CA LEU A 42 -11.64 -2.26 2.41
C LEU A 42 -10.12 -2.20 2.65
N LEU A 43 -9.68 -2.31 3.92
CA LEU A 43 -8.26 -2.32 4.26
C LEU A 43 -7.53 -3.54 3.70
N ALA A 44 -8.15 -4.73 3.73
CA ALA A 44 -7.57 -5.94 3.16
C ALA A 44 -7.36 -5.80 1.64
N GLY A 45 -8.32 -5.20 0.93
CA GLY A 45 -8.20 -4.88 -0.49
C GLY A 45 -7.03 -3.92 -0.78
N HIS A 46 -6.92 -2.84 -0.01
CA HIS A 46 -5.82 -1.88 -0.14
C HIS A 46 -4.46 -2.55 0.11
N ARG A 47 -4.34 -3.35 1.17
CA ARG A 47 -3.13 -4.13 1.47
C ARG A 47 -2.75 -5.06 0.32
N ALA A 48 -3.71 -5.73 -0.30
CA ALA A 48 -3.45 -6.60 -1.45
C ALA A 48 -2.90 -5.80 -2.65
N ALA A 49 -3.46 -4.62 -2.94
CA ALA A 49 -2.96 -3.74 -3.99
C ALA A 49 -1.52 -3.28 -3.74
N LEU A 50 -1.19 -2.90 -2.49
CA LEU A 50 0.19 -2.55 -2.10
C LEU A 50 1.16 -3.71 -2.31
N LEU A 51 0.78 -4.93 -1.91
CA LEU A 51 1.60 -6.12 -2.13
C LEU A 51 1.82 -6.42 -3.61
N LEU A 52 0.79 -6.25 -4.45
CA LEU A 52 0.92 -6.40 -5.90
C LEU A 52 1.91 -5.40 -6.49
N ALA A 53 1.81 -4.13 -6.11
CA ALA A 53 2.73 -3.08 -6.55
C ALA A 53 4.17 -3.32 -6.08
N LEU A 54 4.34 -3.81 -4.85
CA LEU A 54 5.64 -4.22 -4.31
C LEU A 54 6.24 -5.36 -5.13
N HIS A 55 5.48 -6.42 -5.38
CA HIS A 55 5.95 -7.56 -6.18
C HIS A 55 6.27 -7.14 -7.63
N GLU A 56 5.53 -6.22 -8.21
CA GLU A 56 5.84 -5.69 -9.54
C GLU A 56 7.17 -4.91 -9.54
N SER A 57 7.37 -4.07 -8.53
CA SER A 57 8.61 -3.31 -8.36
C SER A 57 9.81 -4.24 -8.16
N GLN A 58 9.64 -5.30 -7.36
CA GLN A 58 10.66 -6.32 -7.16
C GLN A 58 11.04 -6.99 -8.48
N ARG A 59 10.07 -7.42 -9.30
CA ARG A 59 10.36 -8.01 -10.62
C ARG A 59 11.15 -7.07 -11.53
N LYS A 60 10.84 -5.78 -11.51
CA LYS A 60 11.58 -4.77 -12.29
C LYS A 60 13.03 -4.67 -11.82
N ILE A 61 13.25 -4.67 -10.51
CA ILE A 61 14.59 -4.65 -9.90
C ILE A 61 15.37 -5.90 -10.28
N ASP A 62 14.78 -7.10 -10.15
CA ASP A 62 15.44 -8.36 -10.49
C ASP A 62 15.94 -8.38 -11.95
N CYS A 63 15.14 -7.85 -12.89
CA CYS A 63 15.53 -7.70 -14.29
C CYS A 63 16.72 -6.75 -14.47
N LEU A 64 16.72 -5.61 -13.77
CA LEU A 64 17.81 -4.63 -13.82
C LEU A 64 19.10 -5.19 -13.21
N ASP A 65 18.99 -5.91 -12.09
CA ASP A 65 20.13 -6.54 -11.42
C ASP A 65 20.75 -7.62 -12.31
N PHE A 66 19.92 -8.44 -12.97
CA PHE A 66 20.40 -9.43 -13.94
C PHE A 66 21.16 -8.78 -15.10
N LEU A 67 20.62 -7.70 -15.67
CA LEU A 67 21.28 -6.96 -16.75
C LEU A 67 22.62 -6.39 -16.29
N THR A 68 22.65 -5.77 -15.11
CA THR A 68 23.86 -5.19 -14.51
C THR A 68 24.92 -6.26 -14.25
N PHE A 69 24.52 -7.43 -13.74
CA PHE A 69 25.41 -8.57 -13.57
C PHE A 69 26.03 -9.05 -14.90
N LYS A 70 25.22 -9.14 -15.96
CA LYS A 70 25.72 -9.52 -17.29
C LYS A 70 26.75 -8.53 -17.83
N MET A 71 26.48 -7.23 -17.69
CA MET A 71 27.39 -6.17 -18.12
C MET A 71 28.72 -6.22 -17.36
N THR A 72 28.67 -6.31 -16.03
CA THR A 72 29.89 -6.36 -15.18
C THR A 72 30.71 -7.63 -15.43
N LYS A 73 30.07 -8.78 -15.65
CA LYS A 73 30.76 -10.02 -16.01
C LYS A 73 31.43 -9.96 -17.38
N ALA A 74 30.81 -9.30 -18.36
CA ALA A 74 31.41 -9.10 -19.69
C ALA A 74 32.63 -8.17 -19.62
N ALA A 75 32.58 -7.12 -18.80
CA ALA A 75 33.70 -6.19 -18.60
C ALA A 75 34.93 -6.85 -17.94
N LYS A 76 34.73 -7.79 -17.01
CA LYS A 76 35.80 -8.51 -16.31
C LYS A 76 36.50 -9.60 -17.14
N LYS A 77 35.97 -9.94 -18.32
CA LYS A 77 36.55 -10.94 -19.24
C LYS A 77 37.46 -10.31 -20.32
N ARG A 78 37.68 -8.99 -20.28
CA ARG A 78 38.50 -8.24 -21.23
C ARG A 78 39.83 -7.86 -20.62
#